data_AF-A0A0B1SZ51-F1
#
_entry.id   AF-A0A0B1SZ51-F1
#
_cell.length_a   1.000
_cell.length_b   1.000
_cell.length_c   1.000
_cell.angle_alpha   90.00
_cell.angle_beta   90.00
_cell.angle_gamma   90.00
#
_symmetry.space_group_name_H-M   'P 1'
#
loop_
_entity.id
_entity.type
_entity.pdbx_description
1 polymer ?
#
loop_
_entity_poly.entity_id
_entity_poly.type
_entity_poly.pdbx_seq_one_letter_code
_entity_poly.pdbx_strand_id
1 'polypeptide(L)'
;MLSFTGRILSLFLLLIYFDRGGCVTNDKVLLRDVNAITLREGQYTTGRRSAPVPQLKCVGGSAKGQYKPRIVQCVKQGFDGIDYQWKCTADMPHEFEFGEVTVTCEGYSYPEDPYILKGSC
;
A
#
# COMPACT_ATOMS: atom_id res chain seq x y z
N MET A 1 -10.37 56.32 29.20
CA MET A 1 -10.34 55.86 27.79
C MET A 1 -9.55 54.55 27.71
N LEU A 2 -10.12 53.48 28.26
CA LEU A 2 -9.48 52.16 28.36
C LEU A 2 -10.58 51.09 28.18
N SER A 3 -11.11 50.91 26.97
CA SER A 3 -11.97 49.75 26.67
C SER A 3 -12.22 49.54 25.17
N PHE A 4 -11.17 49.61 24.33
CA PHE A 4 -11.33 49.31 22.89
C PHE A 4 -10.29 48.34 22.32
N THR A 5 -9.33 47.87 23.12
CA THR A 5 -8.28 46.94 22.67
C THR A 5 -8.64 45.46 22.86
N GLY A 6 -9.65 45.13 23.68
CA GLY A 6 -9.98 43.73 24.02
C GLY A 6 -10.90 43.01 23.02
N ARG A 7 -11.72 43.71 22.23
CA ARG A 7 -12.68 43.07 21.31
C ARG A 7 -12.08 42.69 19.96
N ILE A 8 -11.06 43.42 19.50
CA ILE A 8 -10.39 43.13 18.23
C ILE A 8 -9.52 41.87 18.35
N LEU A 9 -8.86 41.66 19.49
CA LEU A 9 -8.02 40.48 19.74
C LEU A 9 -8.83 39.17 19.79
N SER A 10 -10.10 39.23 20.24
CA SER A 10 -10.97 38.05 20.35
C SER A 10 -11.53 37.56 19.01
N LEU A 11 -11.64 38.42 18.00
CA LEU A 11 -12.11 38.05 16.66
C LEU A 11 -10.99 37.43 15.82
N PHE A 12 -9.74 37.84 16.01
CA PHE A 12 -8.58 37.17 15.40
C PHE A 12 -8.36 35.77 15.96
N LEU A 13 -8.67 35.52 17.23
CA LEU A 13 -8.59 34.19 17.85
C LEU A 13 -9.62 33.18 17.33
N LEU A 14 -10.72 33.62 16.72
CA LEU A 14 -11.73 32.74 16.11
C LEU A 14 -11.39 32.37 14.66
N LEU A 15 -10.60 33.19 13.95
CA LEU A 15 -10.20 32.92 12.56
C LEU A 15 -9.04 31.91 12.44
N ILE A 16 -8.30 31.64 13.52
CA ILE A 16 -7.23 30.62 13.54
C ILE A 16 -7.73 29.19 13.78
N TYR A 17 -9.03 29.00 14.08
CA TYR A 17 -9.62 27.67 14.30
C TYR A 17 -10.24 27.04 13.06
N PHE A 18 -10.26 27.75 11.93
CA PHE A 18 -11.02 27.35 10.75
C PHE A 18 -10.12 27.09 9.54
N ASP A 19 -9.10 26.23 9.68
CA ASP A 19 -8.64 25.44 8.53
C ASP A 19 -7.77 24.24 8.96
N ARG A 20 -8.43 23.10 9.14
CA ARG A 20 -7.79 21.77 9.11
C ARG A 20 -8.63 20.85 8.24
N GLY A 21 -9.02 21.33 7.05
CA GLY A 21 -9.54 20.49 5.98
C GLY A 21 -8.44 19.59 5.43
N GLY A 22 -8.09 18.54 6.17
CA GLY A 22 -7.21 17.50 5.67
C GLY A 22 -7.80 16.89 4.40
N CYS A 23 -7.00 16.77 3.34
CA CYS A 23 -7.40 16.02 2.16
C CYS A 23 -7.66 14.57 2.59
N VAL A 24 -8.93 14.13 2.58
CA VAL A 24 -9.26 12.72 2.78
C VAL A 24 -8.75 11.97 1.57
N THR A 25 -7.54 11.42 1.67
CA THR A 25 -7.02 10.53 0.63
C THR A 25 -7.88 9.28 0.64
N ASN A 26 -8.58 9.01 -0.47
CA ASN A 26 -9.28 7.74 -0.63
C ASN A 26 -8.24 6.64 -0.87
N ASP A 27 -7.83 6.00 0.22
CA ASP A 27 -6.88 4.89 0.27
C ASP A 27 -7.59 3.53 0.17
N LYS A 28 -8.91 3.52 -0.08
CA LYS A 28 -9.72 2.32 -0.28
C LYS A 28 -9.79 1.96 -1.76
N VAL A 29 -9.31 0.77 -2.12
CA VAL A 29 -9.27 0.30 -3.51
C VAL A 29 -9.95 -1.05 -3.61
N LEU A 30 -10.83 -1.26 -4.59
CA LEU A 30 -11.43 -2.58 -4.81
C LEU A 30 -10.40 -3.50 -5.48
N LEU A 31 -10.06 -4.63 -4.84
CA LEU A 31 -8.99 -5.51 -5.31
C LEU A 31 -9.22 -5.98 -6.76
N ARG A 32 -10.48 -6.18 -7.16
CA ARG A 32 -10.86 -6.56 -8.53
C ARG A 32 -10.36 -5.57 -9.59
N ASP A 33 -10.28 -4.28 -9.26
CA ASP A 33 -9.92 -3.21 -10.19
C ASP A 33 -8.39 -3.00 -10.26
N VAL A 34 -7.61 -3.69 -9.43
CA VAL A 34 -6.13 -3.67 -9.47
C VAL A 34 -5.64 -4.57 -10.60
N ASN A 35 -5.07 -4.01 -11.66
CA ASN A 35 -4.59 -4.79 -12.80
C ASN A 35 -3.13 -5.23 -12.65
N ALA A 36 -2.32 -4.41 -11.99
CA ALA A 36 -0.89 -4.63 -11.89
C ALA A 36 -0.33 -4.01 -10.61
N ILE A 37 0.73 -4.62 -10.07
CA ILE A 37 1.43 -4.16 -8.87
C ILE A 37 2.93 -4.21 -9.15
N THR A 38 3.64 -3.14 -8.78
CA THR A 38 5.10 -3.06 -8.89
C THR A 38 5.69 -3.03 -7.50
N LEU A 39 6.45 -4.07 -7.17
CA LEU A 39 7.07 -4.27 -5.86
C LEU A 39 8.57 -4.00 -5.97
N ARG A 40 9.15 -3.38 -4.95
CA ARG A 40 10.54 -2.93 -4.96
C ARG A 40 11.29 -3.46 -3.75
N GLU A 41 12.53 -3.88 -3.99
CA GLU A 41 13.43 -4.30 -2.91
C GLU A 41 13.67 -3.14 -1.94
N GLY A 42 13.64 -3.45 -0.64
CA GLY A 42 13.85 -2.48 0.44
C GLY A 42 12.68 -1.53 0.70
N GLN A 43 11.60 -1.60 -0.08
CA GLN A 43 10.37 -0.87 0.18
C GLN A 43 9.42 -1.68 1.08
N TYR A 44 8.55 -0.96 1.78
CA TYR A 44 7.55 -1.54 2.68
C TYR A 44 6.14 -1.21 2.20
N THR A 45 5.21 -2.10 2.50
CA THR A 45 3.78 -1.89 2.26
C THR A 45 3.25 -0.77 3.15
N THR A 46 2.16 -0.13 2.74
CA THR A 46 1.35 0.64 3.69
C THR A 46 0.67 -0.33 4.65
N GLY A 47 0.49 0.08 5.90
CA GLY A 47 -0.25 -0.70 6.90
C GLY A 47 -1.17 0.21 7.69
N ARG A 48 -2.40 -0.26 7.94
CA ARG A 48 -3.38 0.46 8.77
C ARG A 48 -3.79 -0.37 9.98
N ARG A 49 -4.15 -1.63 9.74
CA ARG A 49 -4.55 -2.60 10.78
C ARG A 49 -3.39 -3.51 11.17
N SER A 50 -2.45 -3.72 10.25
CA SER A 50 -1.19 -4.40 10.48
C SER A 50 0.01 -3.46 10.36
N ALA A 51 1.13 -3.85 10.96
CA ALA A 51 2.40 -3.16 10.75
C ALA A 51 2.87 -3.34 9.30
N PRO A 52 3.44 -2.29 8.67
CA PRO A 52 4.12 -2.40 7.37
C PRO A 52 5.07 -3.59 7.29
N VAL A 53 5.04 -4.32 6.17
CA VAL A 53 5.95 -5.43 5.88
C VAL A 53 6.76 -5.16 4.61
N PRO A 54 7.91 -5.82 4.39
CA PRO A 54 8.63 -5.67 3.13
C PRO A 54 7.75 -6.08 1.93
N GLN A 55 7.75 -5.28 0.86
CA GLN A 55 7.01 -5.57 -0.38
C GLN A 55 7.46 -6.87 -1.04
N LEU A 56 8.75 -7.21 -0.91
CA LEU A 56 9.34 -8.44 -1.44
C LEU A 56 9.92 -9.27 -0.30
N LYS A 57 9.49 -10.53 -0.21
CA LYS A 57 9.99 -11.49 0.77
C LYS A 57 10.31 -12.83 0.11
N CYS A 58 11.59 -13.20 0.09
CA CYS A 58 12.03 -14.53 -0.33
C CYS A 58 11.83 -15.53 0.82
N VAL A 59 10.87 -16.43 0.69
CA VAL A 59 10.50 -17.40 1.74
C VAL A 59 11.18 -18.76 1.59
N GLY A 60 11.56 -19.16 0.37
CA GLY A 60 12.09 -20.50 0.07
C GLY A 60 12.82 -20.56 -1.28
N GLY A 61 12.96 -21.77 -1.82
CA GLY A 61 13.60 -22.05 -3.12
C GLY A 61 15.02 -22.61 -3.00
N SER A 62 15.43 -23.38 -4.00
CA SER A 62 16.78 -23.95 -4.10
C SER A 62 17.89 -22.90 -4.21
N ALA A 63 17.57 -21.74 -4.81
CA ALA A 63 18.47 -20.61 -4.98
C ALA A 63 18.35 -19.54 -3.88
N LYS A 64 17.72 -19.86 -2.74
CA LYS A 64 17.47 -18.89 -1.66
C LYS A 64 18.77 -18.23 -1.19
N GLY A 65 18.79 -16.89 -1.20
CA GLY A 65 19.94 -16.09 -0.76
C GLY A 65 21.03 -15.88 -1.80
N GLN A 66 20.92 -16.48 -3.00
CA GLN A 66 21.90 -16.28 -4.07
C GLN A 66 21.60 -15.05 -4.92
N TYR A 67 20.33 -14.76 -5.17
CA TYR A 67 19.90 -13.60 -5.95
C TYR A 67 18.59 -13.03 -5.40
N LYS A 68 18.42 -11.70 -5.49
CA LYS A 68 17.18 -10.99 -5.13
C LYS A 68 16.84 -9.98 -6.23
N PRO A 69 15.65 -10.06 -6.86
CA PRO A 69 15.24 -9.08 -7.84
C PRO A 69 14.95 -7.73 -7.17
N ARG A 70 15.41 -6.65 -7.80
CA ARG A 70 15.21 -5.27 -7.29
C ARG A 70 13.79 -4.76 -7.52
N ILE A 71 13.18 -5.18 -8.63
CA ILE A 71 11.83 -4.78 -9.04
C ILE A 71 11.12 -6.04 -9.53
N VAL A 72 9.90 -6.26 -9.03
CA VAL A 72 9.02 -7.33 -9.50
C VAL A 72 7.72 -6.70 -9.98
N GLN A 73 7.32 -7.01 -11.21
CA GLN A 73 6.05 -6.58 -11.78
C GLN A 73 5.10 -7.78 -11.78
N CYS A 74 4.02 -7.66 -11.02
CA CYS A 74 2.92 -8.63 -11.03
C CYS A 74 1.75 -8.07 -11.83
N VAL A 75 1.18 -8.90 -12.71
CA VAL A 75 0.00 -8.57 -13.52
C VAL A 75 -1.07 -9.62 -13.25
N LYS A 76 -2.27 -9.17 -12.93
CA LYS A 76 -3.42 -10.04 -12.70
C LYS A 76 -3.78 -10.75 -14.00
N GLN A 77 -3.82 -12.08 -13.96
CA GLN A 77 -4.18 -12.93 -15.08
C GLN A 77 -5.64 -13.36 -15.05
N GLY A 78 -6.23 -13.45 -13.85
CA GLY A 78 -7.61 -13.90 -13.71
C GLY A 78 -8.05 -14.04 -12.26
N PHE A 79 -9.20 -14.67 -12.08
CA PHE A 79 -9.79 -15.05 -10.79
C PHE A 79 -10.26 -16.49 -10.92
N ASP A 80 -9.88 -17.36 -9.98
CA ASP A 80 -10.18 -18.80 -10.04
C ASP A 80 -11.46 -19.19 -9.27
N GLY A 81 -12.16 -18.21 -8.70
CA GLY A 81 -13.31 -18.42 -7.81
C GLY A 81 -12.97 -18.29 -6.32
N ILE A 82 -11.69 -18.30 -5.98
CA ILE A 82 -11.18 -18.20 -4.60
C ILE A 82 -10.29 -16.96 -4.47
N ASP A 83 -9.26 -16.83 -5.33
CA ASP A 83 -8.29 -15.73 -5.31
C ASP A 83 -7.89 -15.26 -6.72
N TYR A 84 -7.29 -14.08 -6.79
CA TYR A 84 -6.74 -13.54 -8.02
C TYR A 84 -5.42 -14.22 -8.37
N GLN A 85 -5.32 -14.63 -9.63
CA GLN A 85 -4.13 -15.26 -10.17
C GLN A 85 -3.17 -14.20 -10.69
N TRP A 86 -1.94 -14.18 -10.17
CA TRP A 86 -0.93 -13.18 -10.51
C TRP A 86 0.23 -13.81 -11.27
N LYS A 87 0.62 -13.19 -12.38
CA LYS A 87 1.88 -13.49 -13.05
C LYS A 87 2.90 -12.43 -12.67
N CYS A 88 3.94 -12.83 -11.95
CA CYS A 88 5.03 -11.96 -11.54
C CYS A 88 6.27 -12.18 -12.41
N THR A 89 6.91 -11.09 -12.80
CA THR A 89 8.09 -11.07 -13.66
C THR A 89 9.13 -10.11 -13.10
N ALA A 90 10.40 -10.40 -13.32
CA ALA A 90 11.52 -9.58 -12.92
C ALA A 90 12.67 -9.76 -13.91
N ASP A 91 13.56 -8.78 -13.97
CA ASP A 91 14.83 -8.90 -14.68
C ASP A 91 15.79 -9.75 -13.81
N MET A 92 16.04 -10.98 -14.23
CA MET A 92 16.87 -11.94 -13.51
C MET A 92 17.74 -12.73 -14.49
N PRO A 93 18.95 -13.16 -14.09
CA PRO A 93 19.76 -14.09 -14.86
C PRO A 93 18.99 -15.38 -15.18
N HIS A 94 19.27 -15.99 -16.34
CA HIS A 94 18.56 -17.16 -16.85
C HIS A 94 18.65 -18.41 -15.97
N GLU A 95 19.61 -18.46 -15.03
CA GLU A 95 19.77 -19.53 -14.06
C GLU A 95 18.74 -19.46 -12.92
N PHE A 96 17.97 -18.36 -12.83
CA PHE A 96 16.98 -18.14 -11.79
C PHE A 96 15.57 -17.98 -12.38
N GLU A 97 14.60 -18.56 -11.67
CA GLU A 97 13.19 -18.38 -11.93
C GLU A 97 12.41 -18.22 -10.62
N PHE A 98 11.19 -17.72 -10.73
CA PHE A 98 10.26 -17.79 -9.60
C PHE A 98 9.68 -19.20 -9.50
N GLY A 99 9.70 -19.76 -8.30
CA GLY A 99 8.87 -20.92 -7.96
C GLY A 99 7.44 -20.48 -7.66
N GLU A 100 6.87 -20.98 -6.56
CA GLU A 100 5.57 -20.50 -6.09
C GLU A 100 5.64 -19.02 -5.65
N VAL A 101 4.67 -18.23 -6.11
CA VAL A 101 4.54 -16.81 -5.79
C VAL A 101 3.14 -16.54 -5.28
N THR A 102 3.08 -15.81 -4.16
CA THR A 102 1.81 -15.37 -3.56
C THR A 102 1.84 -13.85 -3.46
N VAL A 103 0.74 -13.21 -3.87
CA VAL A 103 0.50 -11.78 -3.66
C VAL A 103 -0.54 -11.65 -2.55
N THR A 104 -0.27 -10.82 -1.55
CA THR A 104 -1.19 -10.58 -0.45
C THR A 104 -1.31 -9.08 -0.22
N CYS A 105 -2.54 -8.62 0.01
CA CYS A 105 -2.83 -7.22 0.29
C CYS A 105 -3.59 -7.14 1.62
N GLU A 106 -3.41 -6.06 2.37
CA GLU A 106 -4.22 -5.79 3.57
C GLU A 106 -5.65 -5.41 3.14
N GLY A 107 -6.64 -6.23 3.52
CA GLY A 107 -8.05 -5.86 3.40
C GLY A 107 -8.35 -4.53 4.12
N TYR A 108 -9.30 -3.76 3.64
CA TYR A 108 -9.47 -2.38 4.10
C TYR A 108 -10.08 -2.32 5.50
N SER A 109 -11.18 -3.05 5.73
CA SER A 109 -11.92 -3.03 7.01
C SER A 109 -11.69 -4.30 7.85
N TYR A 110 -11.65 -5.46 7.20
CA TYR A 110 -11.42 -6.80 7.79
C TYR A 110 -10.48 -7.62 6.86
N PRO A 111 -9.88 -8.75 7.30
CA PRO A 111 -8.84 -9.44 6.53
C PRO A 111 -9.25 -9.85 5.10
N GLU A 112 -10.48 -10.32 4.91
CA GLU A 112 -11.03 -10.78 3.61
C GLU A 112 -11.91 -9.72 2.90
N ASP A 113 -11.75 -8.44 3.23
CA ASP A 113 -12.51 -7.35 2.60
C ASP A 113 -12.17 -7.30 1.10
N PRO A 114 -13.17 -7.29 0.18
CA PRO A 114 -12.90 -7.16 -1.25
C PRO A 114 -12.22 -5.83 -1.60
N TYR A 115 -12.34 -4.82 -0.73
CA TYR A 115 -11.53 -3.62 -0.77
C TYR A 115 -10.25 -3.82 0.03
N ILE A 116 -9.15 -3.31 -0.49
CA ILE A 116 -7.82 -3.31 0.13
C ILE A 116 -7.35 -1.88 0.41
N LEU A 117 -6.35 -1.76 1.27
CA LEU A 117 -5.61 -0.52 1.48
C LEU A 117 -4.66 -0.25 0.30
N LYS A 118 -4.65 0.98 -0.23
CA LYS A 118 -3.77 1.38 -1.32
C LYS A 118 -2.30 1.24 -0.92
N GLY A 119 -1.56 0.41 -1.65
CA GLY A 119 -0.13 0.17 -1.40
C GLY A 119 0.15 -0.86 -0.30
N SER A 120 -0.87 -1.62 0.11
CA SER A 120 -0.73 -2.68 1.11
C SER A 120 -0.40 -4.06 0.52
N CYS A 121 -0.42 -4.15 -0.82
CA CYS A 121 0.34 -5.14 -1.56
C CYS A 121 1.77 -4.59 -1.75
#